data_AF-A0A9N9MTG0-F1
#
_entry.id   AF-A0A9N9MTG0-F1
#
_cell.length_a   1.000
_cell.length_b   1.000
_cell.length_c   1.000
_cell.angle_alpha   90.00
_cell.angle_beta   90.00
_cell.angle_gamma   90.00
#
_symmetry.space_group_name_H-M   'P 1'
#
loop_
_entity.id
_entity.type
_entity.pdbx_description
1 polymer ?
#
loop_
_entity_poly.entity_id
_entity_poly.type
_entity_poly.pdbx_seq_one_letter_code
_entity_poly.pdbx_strand_id
1 'polypeptide(L)'
;MDFDTLKKNRTAAKSNITRILNSINKLKDTETDITYFETKLEQLQKAFDRYSTVQDEIEHNISELQPTLIDSENRDLVEEQCDKVTQKEADDYKHQVYVLENEHIKFKSIIMTLEKDIIDIKKEILERDSTIEDKEKRIFQLKSKNQELEKFKFILDFKIKELKSQIEPRERTIQEQVTQINEMVRELENLQKVILNLDTQMAEGRAKLAAAVNEVRKEVEKNRVMKKALQAIRMDIHHASGFIQNVPMLQKVVKEMYHKYNADKDFEVSQAEDTEAKSEFLRQRDFLERTVSTLHAQATKSSSTLSFDKVRLVEENAALLVETNQLRKNLQVEINQNKKLNSIIGMSYVTPKLAQKKVNLAISTKEEIHNKYRNTITKNEAAIESLVQENERLLNIIAENVERAEAEADEEGQNSRDCSLMPLLQKKMT
;
A
#
# COMPACT_ATOMS: atom_id res chain seq x y z
N MET A 1 21.36 46.12 -42.43
CA MET A 1 20.03 45.67 -41.94
C MET A 1 20.06 44.16 -41.83
N ASP A 2 19.89 43.61 -40.62
CA ASP A 2 20.03 42.17 -40.37
C ASP A 2 18.95 41.34 -41.05
N PHE A 3 19.36 40.18 -41.58
CA PHE A 3 18.49 39.22 -42.29
C PHE A 3 17.25 38.82 -41.48
N ASP A 4 17.37 38.74 -40.14
CA ASP A 4 16.26 38.41 -39.25
C ASP A 4 15.21 39.52 -39.15
N THR A 5 15.60 40.79 -39.30
CA THR A 5 14.65 41.91 -39.32
C THR A 5 13.80 41.92 -40.59
N LEU A 6 14.40 41.57 -41.74
CA LEU A 6 13.69 41.40 -43.02
C LEU A 6 12.72 40.21 -43.00
N LYS A 7 13.10 39.09 -42.35
CA LYS A 7 12.22 37.91 -42.20
C LYS A 7 11.03 38.20 -41.28
N LYS A 8 11.24 38.95 -40.20
CA LYS A 8 10.18 39.38 -39.28
C LYS A 8 9.22 40.37 -39.94
N ASN A 9 9.73 41.31 -40.73
CA ASN A 9 8.89 42.24 -41.51
C ASN A 9 8.11 41.52 -42.62
N ARG A 10 8.70 40.54 -43.29
CA ARG A 10 8.00 39.72 -44.31
C ARG A 10 6.88 38.86 -43.72
N THR A 11 7.09 38.31 -42.52
CA THR A 11 6.06 37.51 -41.82
C THR A 11 4.94 38.40 -41.28
N ALA A 12 5.26 39.58 -40.75
CA ALA A 12 4.27 40.59 -40.36
C ALA A 12 3.45 41.10 -41.56
N ALA A 13 4.10 41.39 -42.69
CA ALA A 13 3.41 41.79 -43.92
C ALA A 13 2.48 40.69 -44.46
N LYS A 14 2.92 39.41 -44.44
CA LYS A 14 2.05 38.28 -44.80
C LYS A 14 0.86 38.14 -43.88
N SER A 15 1.06 38.27 -42.56
CA SER A 15 -0.04 38.21 -41.58
C SER A 15 -1.06 39.33 -41.79
N ASN A 16 -0.60 40.55 -42.09
CA ASN A 16 -1.47 41.67 -42.43
C ASN A 16 -2.24 41.44 -43.74
N ILE A 17 -1.60 40.90 -44.78
CA ILE A 17 -2.27 40.55 -46.04
C ILE A 17 -3.35 39.49 -45.81
N THR A 18 -3.06 38.45 -45.01
CA THR A 18 -4.07 37.42 -44.66
C THR A 18 -5.24 38.02 -43.87
N ARG A 19 -4.97 38.97 -42.96
CA ARG A 19 -6.03 39.66 -42.22
C ARG A 19 -6.92 40.51 -43.14
N ILE A 20 -6.31 41.22 -44.10
CA ILE A 20 -7.05 42.03 -45.08
C ILE A 20 -7.87 41.14 -46.02
N LEU A 21 -7.33 40.02 -46.50
CA LEU A 21 -8.05 39.06 -47.34
C LEU A 21 -9.27 38.47 -46.61
N ASN A 22 -9.13 38.13 -45.33
CA ASN A 22 -10.25 37.64 -44.53
C ASN A 22 -11.34 38.71 -44.33
N SER A 23 -10.97 39.98 -44.18
CA SER A 23 -11.94 41.08 -44.13
C SER A 23 -12.65 41.28 -45.48
N ILE A 24 -11.94 41.17 -46.60
CA ILE A 24 -12.52 41.26 -47.95
C ILE A 24 -13.51 40.13 -48.21
N ASN A 25 -13.17 38.89 -47.83
CA ASN A 25 -14.09 37.76 -47.99
C ASN A 25 -15.38 37.95 -47.17
N LYS A 26 -15.29 38.43 -45.93
CA LYS A 26 -16.48 38.77 -45.13
C LYS A 26 -17.35 39.85 -45.78
N LEU A 27 -16.74 40.86 -46.40
CA LEU A 27 -17.49 41.89 -47.13
C LEU A 27 -18.18 41.32 -48.39
N LYS A 28 -17.54 40.36 -49.06
CA LYS A 28 -18.10 39.68 -50.22
C LYS A 28 -19.30 38.80 -49.84
N ASP A 29 -19.24 38.11 -48.70
CA ASP A 29 -20.37 37.35 -48.17
C ASP A 29 -21.56 38.28 -47.83
N THR A 30 -21.30 39.46 -47.24
CA THR A 30 -22.36 40.44 -46.99
C THR A 30 -22.97 41.03 -48.28
N GLU A 31 -22.19 41.16 -49.35
CA GLU A 31 -22.69 41.61 -50.66
C GLU A 31 -23.60 40.54 -51.31
N THR A 32 -23.27 39.26 -51.14
CA THR A 32 -24.17 38.16 -51.58
C THR A 32 -25.46 38.11 -50.77
N ASP A 33 -25.42 38.42 -49.47
CA ASP A 33 -26.63 38.48 -48.66
C ASP A 33 -27.52 39.67 -49.08
N ILE A 34 -26.94 40.84 -49.37
CA ILE A 34 -27.68 42.02 -49.84
C ILE A 34 -28.40 41.72 -51.17
N THR A 35 -27.73 41.12 -52.14
CA THR A 35 -28.36 40.76 -53.43
C THR A 35 -29.48 39.72 -53.26
N TYR A 36 -29.36 38.79 -52.31
CA TYR A 36 -30.44 37.88 -51.95
C TYR A 36 -31.65 38.61 -51.34
N PHE A 37 -31.44 39.60 -50.47
CA PHE A 37 -32.55 40.39 -49.92
C PHE A 37 -33.21 41.30 -50.96
N GLU A 38 -32.45 41.87 -51.89
CA GLU A 38 -33.00 42.68 -53.00
C GLU A 38 -33.92 41.87 -53.91
N THR A 39 -33.51 40.66 -54.30
CA THR A 39 -34.35 39.77 -55.12
C THR A 39 -35.63 39.35 -54.38
N LYS A 40 -35.56 39.15 -53.05
CA LYS A 40 -36.73 38.81 -52.23
C LYS A 40 -37.69 40.00 -52.07
N LEU A 41 -37.17 41.22 -51.95
CA LEU A 41 -37.99 42.45 -51.96
C LEU A 41 -38.73 42.63 -53.29
N GLU A 42 -38.06 42.40 -54.42
CA GLU A 42 -38.68 42.50 -55.75
C GLU A 42 -39.80 41.46 -55.94
N GLN A 43 -39.62 40.23 -55.42
CA GLN A 43 -40.67 39.20 -55.41
C GLN A 43 -41.87 39.62 -54.55
N LEU A 44 -41.64 40.24 -53.39
CA LEU A 44 -42.70 40.71 -52.50
C LEU A 44 -43.50 41.84 -53.16
N GLN A 45 -42.82 42.74 -53.88
CA GLN A 45 -43.46 43.85 -54.58
C GLN A 45 -44.36 43.36 -55.73
N LYS A 46 -43.89 42.37 -56.50
CA LYS A 46 -44.73 41.69 -57.52
C LYS A 46 -45.92 40.95 -56.92
N ALA A 47 -45.81 40.42 -55.70
CA ALA A 47 -46.93 39.77 -55.02
C ALA A 47 -47.96 40.79 -54.51
N PHE A 48 -47.50 41.96 -54.05
CA PHE A 48 -48.36 43.06 -53.62
C PHE A 48 -49.19 43.63 -54.79
N ASP A 49 -48.57 43.85 -55.95
CA ASP A 49 -49.27 44.34 -57.14
C ASP A 49 -50.39 43.37 -57.60
N ARG A 50 -50.14 42.04 -57.50
CA ARG A 50 -51.15 41.01 -57.80
C ARG A 50 -52.29 40.99 -56.80
N TYR A 51 -52.02 41.27 -55.52
CA TYR A 51 -53.06 41.35 -54.51
C TYR A 51 -53.97 42.57 -54.76
N SER A 52 -53.40 43.70 -55.17
CA SER A 52 -54.16 44.90 -55.55
C SER A 52 -55.11 44.62 -56.71
N THR A 53 -54.67 43.92 -57.76
CA THR A 53 -55.55 43.60 -58.91
C THR A 53 -56.68 42.64 -58.54
N VAL A 54 -56.43 41.68 -57.66
CA VAL A 54 -57.48 40.76 -57.17
C VAL A 54 -58.47 41.50 -56.26
N GLN A 55 -57.99 42.48 -55.48
CA GLN A 55 -58.85 43.31 -54.65
C GLN A 55 -59.77 44.19 -55.51
N ASP A 56 -59.25 44.79 -56.58
CA ASP A 56 -60.05 45.57 -57.55
C ASP A 56 -61.09 44.68 -58.28
N GLU A 57 -60.75 43.43 -58.59
CA GLU A 57 -61.69 42.45 -59.17
C GLU A 57 -62.79 42.03 -58.18
N ILE A 58 -62.46 41.85 -56.90
CA ILE A 58 -63.45 41.55 -55.86
C ILE A 58 -64.37 42.76 -55.63
N GLU A 59 -63.83 43.98 -55.63
CA GLU A 59 -64.61 45.21 -55.48
C GLU A 59 -65.52 45.46 -56.70
N HIS A 60 -65.06 45.11 -57.91
CA HIS A 60 -65.89 45.12 -59.13
C HIS A 60 -67.01 44.07 -59.09
N ASN A 61 -66.71 42.84 -58.65
CA ASN A 61 -67.69 41.77 -58.53
C ASN A 61 -68.72 42.01 -57.42
N ILE A 62 -68.34 42.69 -56.32
CA ILE A 62 -69.27 43.11 -55.26
C ILE A 62 -70.20 44.24 -55.75
N SER A 63 -69.75 45.07 -56.69
CA SER A 63 -70.55 46.17 -57.27
C SER A 63 -71.56 45.69 -58.33
N GLU A 64 -71.32 44.55 -58.99
CA GLU A 64 -72.27 43.94 -59.95
C GLU A 64 -73.36 43.07 -59.29
N LEU A 65 -73.25 42.72 -58.00
CA LEU A 65 -74.10 41.71 -57.34
C LEU A 65 -75.03 42.24 -56.23
N GLN A 66 -75.75 43.33 -56.46
CA GLN A 66 -76.99 43.64 -55.72
C GLN A 66 -77.93 44.61 -56.49
N PRO A 67 -79.27 44.42 -56.51
CA PRO A 67 -80.09 43.23 -56.28
C PRO A 67 -81.12 42.95 -57.42
N THR A 68 -81.40 41.68 -57.70
CA THR A 68 -82.73 41.28 -58.21
C THR A 68 -83.36 40.26 -57.29
N LEU A 69 -84.52 40.68 -56.83
CA LEU A 69 -85.37 40.18 -55.77
C LEU A 69 -86.46 39.29 -56.40
N ILE A 70 -86.68 38.12 -55.79
CA ILE A 70 -87.92 37.32 -55.76
C ILE A 70 -88.39 36.63 -57.06
N ASP A 71 -88.48 35.31 -56.97
CA ASP A 71 -89.66 34.45 -57.20
C ASP A 71 -89.19 33.01 -56.92
N SER A 72 -89.92 32.05 -56.34
CA SER A 72 -91.29 31.94 -55.84
C SER A 72 -91.37 30.59 -55.09
N GLU A 73 -92.14 30.58 -54.00
CA GLU A 73 -92.91 29.49 -53.40
C GLU A 73 -92.67 28.05 -53.91
N ASN A 74 -91.74 27.32 -53.25
CA ASN A 74 -91.71 25.84 -53.14
C ASN A 74 -90.69 25.38 -52.06
N ARG A 75 -90.56 26.15 -50.97
CA ARG A 75 -89.48 25.97 -49.98
C ARG A 75 -89.90 25.22 -48.71
N ASP A 76 -91.11 25.40 -48.21
CA ASP A 76 -91.42 25.11 -46.80
C ASP A 76 -91.24 23.64 -46.33
N LEU A 77 -91.34 22.63 -47.21
CA LEU A 77 -91.13 21.22 -46.85
C LEU A 77 -89.70 20.71 -47.09
N VAL A 78 -88.96 21.34 -48.00
CA VAL A 78 -87.53 21.02 -48.24
C VAL A 78 -86.66 21.84 -47.30
N GLU A 79 -87.06 23.06 -46.96
CA GLU A 79 -86.42 23.94 -45.98
C GLU A 79 -86.49 23.32 -44.59
N GLU A 80 -87.63 22.83 -44.09
CA GLU A 80 -87.68 22.23 -42.74
C GLU A 80 -86.84 20.94 -42.59
N GLN A 81 -86.75 20.11 -43.64
CA GLN A 81 -85.96 18.87 -43.61
C GLN A 81 -84.46 19.13 -43.86
N CYS A 82 -84.13 20.10 -44.73
CA CYS A 82 -82.77 20.58 -44.94
C CYS A 82 -82.25 21.34 -43.72
N ASP A 83 -83.09 22.13 -43.06
CA ASP A 83 -82.77 22.86 -41.83
C ASP A 83 -82.49 21.87 -40.68
N LYS A 84 -83.25 20.77 -40.55
CA LYS A 84 -82.95 19.75 -39.53
C LYS A 84 -81.66 18.99 -39.79
N VAL A 85 -81.36 18.65 -41.05
CA VAL A 85 -80.10 17.97 -41.42
C VAL A 85 -78.91 18.89 -41.22
N THR A 86 -79.00 20.14 -41.70
CA THR A 86 -77.96 21.16 -41.52
C THR A 86 -77.79 21.57 -40.05
N GLN A 87 -78.85 21.55 -39.24
CA GLN A 87 -78.76 21.80 -37.80
C GLN A 87 -78.07 20.65 -37.07
N LYS A 88 -78.34 19.39 -37.45
CA LYS A 88 -77.65 18.22 -36.91
C LYS A 88 -76.17 18.22 -37.31
N GLU A 89 -75.86 18.51 -38.57
CA GLU A 89 -74.48 18.68 -39.04
C GLU A 89 -73.79 19.84 -38.31
N ALA A 90 -74.48 20.97 -38.08
CA ALA A 90 -73.96 22.09 -37.31
C ALA A 90 -73.68 21.73 -35.85
N ASP A 91 -74.53 20.92 -35.23
CA ASP A 91 -74.34 20.45 -33.86
C ASP A 91 -73.22 19.39 -33.76
N ASP A 92 -73.07 18.52 -34.77
CA ASP A 92 -71.95 17.59 -34.88
C ASP A 92 -70.62 18.34 -35.08
N TYR A 93 -70.60 19.39 -35.93
CA TYR A 93 -69.43 20.27 -36.08
C TYR A 93 -69.12 21.05 -34.80
N LYS A 94 -70.13 21.54 -34.06
CA LYS A 94 -69.91 22.16 -32.73
C LYS A 94 -69.31 21.16 -31.73
N HIS A 95 -69.77 19.91 -31.74
CA HIS A 95 -69.20 18.89 -30.87
C HIS A 95 -67.74 18.58 -31.23
N GLN A 96 -67.43 18.47 -32.52
CA GLN A 96 -66.04 18.29 -32.99
C GLN A 96 -65.14 19.49 -32.62
N VAL A 97 -65.63 20.72 -32.80
CA VAL A 97 -64.93 21.94 -32.36
C VAL A 97 -64.66 21.89 -30.86
N TYR A 98 -65.65 21.50 -30.05
CA TYR A 98 -65.48 21.37 -28.60
C TYR A 98 -64.45 20.31 -28.21
N VAL A 99 -64.40 19.16 -28.89
CA VAL A 99 -63.38 18.12 -28.65
C VAL A 99 -61.99 18.65 -29.00
N LEU A 100 -61.84 19.28 -30.18
CA LEU A 100 -60.58 19.87 -30.63
C LEU A 100 -60.11 21.02 -29.73
N GLU A 101 -61.02 21.85 -29.20
CA GLU A 101 -60.69 22.88 -28.22
C GLU A 101 -60.15 22.28 -26.92
N ASN A 102 -60.76 21.20 -26.43
CA ASN A 102 -60.28 20.50 -25.24
C ASN A 102 -58.91 19.84 -25.46
N GLU A 103 -58.67 19.26 -26.64
CA GLU A 103 -57.34 18.74 -27.01
C GLU A 103 -56.31 19.86 -27.14
N HIS A 104 -56.66 20.99 -27.74
CA HIS A 104 -55.80 22.16 -27.83
C HIS A 104 -55.43 22.70 -26.44
N ILE A 105 -56.36 22.72 -25.48
CA ILE A 105 -56.08 23.08 -24.09
C ILE A 105 -55.09 22.09 -23.45
N LYS A 106 -55.25 20.77 -23.67
CA LYS A 106 -54.32 19.75 -23.17
C LYS A 106 -52.93 19.92 -23.76
N PHE A 107 -52.81 20.08 -25.08
CA PHE A 107 -51.52 20.31 -25.73
C PHE A 107 -50.85 21.59 -25.26
N LYS A 108 -51.61 22.68 -25.08
CA LYS A 108 -51.09 23.92 -24.50
C LYS A 108 -50.56 23.72 -23.08
N SER A 109 -51.25 22.94 -22.24
CA SER A 109 -50.78 22.59 -20.90
C SER A 109 -49.48 21.76 -20.92
N ILE A 110 -49.36 20.82 -21.87
CA ILE A 110 -48.15 20.00 -22.04
C ILE A 110 -46.98 20.87 -22.49
N ILE A 111 -47.19 21.76 -23.47
CA ILE A 111 -46.18 22.71 -23.95
C ILE A 111 -45.68 23.57 -22.79
N MET A 112 -46.57 24.15 -21.98
CA MET A 112 -46.18 24.96 -20.82
C MET A 112 -45.34 24.16 -19.79
N THR A 113 -45.65 22.87 -19.60
CA THR A 113 -44.89 22.01 -18.69
C THR A 113 -43.49 21.71 -19.25
N LEU A 114 -43.40 21.36 -20.53
CA LEU A 114 -42.13 21.12 -21.21
C LEU A 114 -41.25 22.37 -21.28
N GLU A 115 -41.84 23.55 -21.50
CA GLU A 115 -41.13 24.83 -21.46
C GLU A 115 -40.52 25.09 -20.06
N LYS A 116 -41.27 24.77 -19.01
CA LYS A 116 -40.78 24.87 -17.64
C LYS A 116 -39.64 23.87 -17.39
N ASP A 117 -39.79 22.61 -17.80
CA ASP A 117 -38.75 21.60 -17.65
C ASP A 117 -37.46 21.99 -18.37
N ILE A 118 -37.56 22.60 -19.56
CA ILE A 118 -36.41 23.15 -20.29
C ILE A 118 -35.71 24.24 -19.47
N ILE A 119 -36.45 25.13 -18.81
CA ILE A 119 -35.88 26.19 -17.96
C ILE A 119 -35.16 25.57 -16.75
N ASP A 120 -35.80 24.61 -16.09
CA ASP A 120 -35.24 23.94 -14.92
C ASP A 120 -33.97 23.15 -15.26
N ILE A 121 -33.96 22.41 -16.38
CA ILE A 121 -32.77 21.71 -16.90
C ILE A 121 -31.66 22.71 -17.25
N LYS A 122 -31.98 23.83 -17.90
CA LYS A 122 -30.98 24.88 -18.20
C LYS A 122 -30.36 25.45 -16.93
N LYS A 123 -31.16 25.66 -15.88
CA LYS A 123 -30.64 26.12 -14.58
C LYS A 123 -29.72 25.08 -13.94
N GLU A 124 -30.10 23.81 -13.99
CA GLU A 124 -29.28 22.72 -13.46
C GLU A 124 -27.94 22.58 -14.20
N ILE A 125 -27.93 22.77 -15.52
CA ILE A 125 -26.69 22.81 -16.33
C ILE A 125 -25.79 23.96 -15.85
N LEU A 126 -26.33 25.16 -15.67
CA LEU A 126 -25.55 26.30 -15.18
C LEU A 126 -24.95 26.07 -13.78
N GLU A 127 -25.70 25.46 -12.87
CA GLU A 127 -25.22 25.11 -11.53
C GLU A 127 -24.11 24.04 -11.59
N ARG A 128 -24.24 23.05 -12.48
CA ARG A 128 -23.19 22.06 -12.74
C ARG A 128 -21.94 22.70 -13.34
N ASP A 129 -22.08 23.58 -14.31
CA ASP A 129 -20.96 24.29 -14.93
C ASP A 129 -20.19 25.14 -13.90
N SER A 130 -20.91 25.85 -13.02
CA SER A 130 -20.29 26.59 -11.91
C SER A 130 -19.52 25.65 -10.97
N THR A 131 -20.09 24.48 -10.65
CA THR A 131 -19.41 23.49 -9.81
C THR A 131 -18.17 22.90 -10.50
N ILE A 132 -18.23 22.69 -11.81
CA ILE A 132 -17.10 22.22 -12.62
C ILE A 132 -15.98 23.27 -12.57
N GLU A 133 -16.30 24.54 -12.79
CA GLU A 133 -15.33 25.64 -12.75
C GLU A 133 -14.60 25.73 -11.39
N ASP A 134 -15.33 25.59 -10.28
CA ASP A 134 -14.72 25.59 -8.94
C ASP A 134 -13.80 24.40 -8.71
N LYS A 135 -14.18 23.21 -9.21
CA LYS A 135 -13.32 22.02 -9.15
C LYS A 135 -12.08 22.19 -10.03
N GLU A 136 -12.21 22.77 -11.22
CA GLU A 136 -11.08 23.06 -12.10
C GLU A 136 -10.10 24.05 -11.47
N LYS A 137 -10.60 25.14 -10.86
CA LYS A 137 -9.77 26.07 -10.06
C LYS A 137 -9.06 25.35 -8.93
N ARG A 138 -9.74 24.44 -8.22
CA ARG A 138 -9.13 23.65 -7.14
C ARG A 138 -8.04 22.71 -7.66
N ILE A 139 -8.27 22.05 -8.78
CA ILE A 139 -7.28 21.18 -9.45
C ILE A 139 -6.05 22.01 -9.84
N PHE A 140 -6.25 23.20 -10.41
CA PHE A 140 -5.14 24.09 -10.77
C PHE A 140 -4.29 24.49 -9.56
N GLN A 141 -4.93 24.89 -8.46
CA GLN A 141 -4.22 25.21 -7.21
C GLN A 141 -3.43 24.01 -6.68
N LEU A 142 -4.03 22.81 -6.68
CA LEU A 142 -3.36 21.59 -6.24
C LEU A 142 -2.19 21.24 -7.15
N LYS A 143 -2.32 21.43 -8.47
CA LYS A 143 -1.24 21.22 -9.42
C LYS A 143 -0.07 22.18 -9.17
N SER A 144 -0.34 23.45 -8.87
CA SER A 144 0.70 24.42 -8.50
C SER A 144 1.42 24.01 -7.20
N LYS A 145 0.67 23.64 -6.16
CA LYS A 145 1.24 23.12 -4.91
C LYS A 145 2.05 21.85 -5.12
N ASN A 146 1.61 20.96 -6.00
CA ASN A 146 2.36 19.74 -6.32
C ASN A 146 3.70 20.05 -6.99
N GLN A 147 3.75 21.03 -7.91
CA GLN A 147 5.00 21.49 -8.50
C GLN A 147 5.95 22.12 -7.47
N GLU A 148 5.42 22.86 -6.49
CA GLU A 148 6.23 23.38 -5.37
C GLU A 148 6.79 22.24 -4.51
N LEU A 149 5.98 21.23 -4.19
CA LEU A 149 6.43 20.04 -3.47
C LEU A 149 7.52 19.26 -4.23
N GLU A 150 7.44 19.17 -5.56
CA GLU A 150 8.49 18.59 -6.38
C GLU A 150 9.81 19.38 -6.28
N LYS A 151 9.75 20.71 -6.24
CA LYS A 151 10.93 21.56 -6.01
C LYS A 151 11.51 21.33 -4.61
N PHE A 152 10.66 21.26 -3.58
CA PHE A 152 11.11 20.95 -2.22
C PHE A 152 11.75 19.57 -2.14
N LYS A 153 11.17 18.57 -2.80
CA LYS A 153 11.75 17.23 -2.90
C LYS A 153 13.15 17.29 -3.52
N PHE A 154 13.33 18.03 -4.61
CA PHE A 154 14.65 18.19 -5.24
C PHE A 154 15.67 18.85 -4.31
N ILE A 155 15.28 19.91 -3.60
CA ILE A 155 16.15 20.59 -2.63
C ILE A 155 16.52 19.64 -1.48
N LEU A 156 15.56 18.88 -0.95
CA LEU A 156 15.80 17.91 0.12
C LEU A 156 16.69 16.77 -0.36
N ASP A 157 16.48 16.25 -1.57
CA ASP A 157 17.34 15.21 -2.17
C ASP A 157 18.79 15.71 -2.33
N PHE A 158 18.96 16.97 -2.75
CA PHE A 158 20.28 17.60 -2.80
C PHE A 158 20.88 17.73 -1.40
N LYS A 159 20.10 18.17 -0.40
CA LYS A 159 20.59 18.31 0.97
C LYS A 159 20.95 16.96 1.60
N ILE A 160 20.19 15.91 1.33
CA ILE A 160 20.51 14.53 1.75
C ILE A 160 21.82 14.08 1.11
N LYS A 161 22.01 14.31 -0.19
CA LYS A 161 23.27 13.97 -0.88
C LYS A 161 24.46 14.73 -0.33
N GLU A 162 24.31 16.02 -0.06
CA GLU A 162 25.34 16.86 0.55
C GLU A 162 25.73 16.33 1.94
N LEU A 163 24.74 16.06 2.80
CA LEU A 163 24.99 15.51 4.15
C LEU A 163 25.62 14.12 4.09
N LYS A 164 25.18 13.25 3.17
CA LYS A 164 25.81 11.94 2.96
C LYS A 164 27.27 12.06 2.53
N SER A 165 27.57 12.98 1.61
CA SER A 165 28.94 13.27 1.16
C SER A 165 29.85 13.78 2.29
N GLN A 166 29.28 14.49 3.29
CA GLN A 166 30.03 14.91 4.48
C GLN A 166 30.21 13.79 5.51
N ILE A 167 29.24 12.88 5.63
CA ILE A 167 29.27 11.75 6.58
C ILE A 167 30.24 10.66 6.11
N GLU A 168 30.27 10.35 4.81
CA GLU A 168 31.09 9.27 4.24
C GLU A 168 32.59 9.35 4.60
N PRO A 169 33.30 10.50 4.47
CA PRO A 169 34.70 10.57 4.86
C PRO A 169 34.90 10.43 6.37
N ARG A 170 33.97 10.95 7.19
CA ARG A 170 34.03 10.79 8.65
C ARG A 170 33.88 9.34 9.05
N GLU A 171 32.94 8.63 8.43
CA GLU A 171 32.73 7.20 8.64
C GLU A 171 33.96 6.39 8.24
N ARG A 172 34.60 6.74 7.12
CA ARG A 172 35.85 6.10 6.68
C ARG A 172 36.98 6.32 7.70
N THR A 173 37.16 7.55 8.19
CA THR A 173 38.16 7.83 9.24
C THR A 173 37.88 7.09 10.53
N ILE A 174 36.61 6.99 10.94
CA ILE A 174 36.22 6.20 12.12
C ILE A 174 36.59 4.72 11.92
N GLN A 175 36.29 4.15 10.75
CA GLN A 175 36.64 2.76 10.45
C GLN A 175 38.15 2.53 10.47
N GLU A 176 38.94 3.43 9.88
CA GLU A 176 40.41 3.39 9.92
C GLU A 176 40.93 3.47 11.36
N GLN A 177 40.39 4.38 12.18
CA GLN A 177 40.76 4.50 13.59
C GLN A 177 40.39 3.24 14.39
N VAL A 178 39.22 2.65 14.14
CA VAL A 178 38.82 1.38 14.77
C VAL A 178 39.77 0.25 14.40
N THR A 179 40.19 0.16 13.14
CA THR A 179 41.19 -0.84 12.72
C THR A 179 42.54 -0.63 13.42
N GLN A 180 43.02 0.61 13.50
CA GLN A 180 44.27 0.93 14.22
C GLN A 180 44.17 0.59 15.72
N ILE A 181 43.05 0.91 16.37
CA ILE A 181 42.81 0.57 17.77
C ILE A 181 42.86 -0.96 17.95
N ASN A 182 42.23 -1.72 17.06
CA ASN A 182 42.24 -3.18 17.14
C ASN A 182 43.64 -3.78 16.95
N GLU A 183 44.44 -3.21 16.04
CA GLU A 183 45.84 -3.60 15.85
C GLU A 183 46.67 -3.30 17.10
N MET A 184 46.53 -2.10 17.67
CA MET A 184 47.20 -1.72 18.92
C MET A 184 46.79 -2.62 20.10
N VAL A 185 45.51 -2.97 20.22
CA VAL A 185 45.04 -3.91 21.26
C VAL A 185 45.68 -5.28 21.08
N ARG A 186 45.77 -5.77 19.84
CA ARG A 186 46.45 -7.04 19.55
C ARG A 186 47.94 -6.99 19.88
N GLU A 187 48.61 -5.87 19.62
CA GLU A 187 50.00 -5.67 20.02
C GLU A 187 50.16 -5.67 21.53
N LEU A 188 49.26 -4.99 22.27
CA LEU A 188 49.25 -5.00 23.73
C LEU A 188 49.05 -6.41 24.30
N GLU A 189 48.12 -7.19 23.75
CA GLU A 189 47.91 -8.59 24.15
C GLU A 189 49.16 -9.44 23.92
N ASN A 190 49.86 -9.24 22.80
CA ASN A 190 51.10 -9.94 22.51
C ASN A 190 52.21 -9.54 23.48
N LEU A 191 52.36 -8.24 23.79
CA LEU A 191 53.32 -7.76 24.77
C LEU A 191 53.02 -8.32 26.17
N GLN A 192 51.75 -8.39 26.57
CA GLN A 192 51.36 -8.97 27.85
C GLN A 192 51.72 -10.47 27.92
N LYS A 193 51.53 -11.23 26.83
CA LYS A 193 51.99 -12.63 26.75
C LYS A 193 53.51 -12.75 26.89
N VAL A 194 54.26 -11.85 26.25
CA VAL A 194 55.73 -11.81 26.35
C VAL A 194 56.17 -11.50 27.78
N ILE A 195 55.55 -10.52 28.45
CA ILE A 195 55.84 -10.18 29.84
C ILE A 195 55.61 -11.39 30.76
N LEU A 196 54.44 -12.04 30.64
CA LEU A 196 54.14 -13.24 31.45
C LEU A 196 55.14 -14.38 31.22
N ASN A 197 55.59 -14.57 29.98
CA ASN A 197 56.62 -15.55 29.64
C ASN A 197 57.97 -15.19 30.26
N LEU A 198 58.38 -13.93 30.19
CA LEU A 198 59.61 -13.44 30.81
C LEU A 198 59.57 -13.54 32.35
N ASP A 199 58.43 -13.23 32.97
CA ASP A 199 58.25 -13.40 34.41
C ASP A 199 58.38 -14.87 34.83
N THR A 200 57.83 -15.79 34.04
CA THR A 200 57.99 -17.23 34.25
C THR A 200 59.47 -17.64 34.13
N GLN A 201 60.17 -17.19 33.09
CA GLN A 201 61.61 -17.45 32.92
C GLN A 201 62.47 -16.86 34.04
N MET A 202 62.13 -15.66 34.53
CA MET A 202 62.81 -15.05 35.68
C MET A 202 62.57 -15.86 36.96
N ALA A 203 61.35 -16.34 37.18
CA ALA A 203 61.03 -17.18 38.33
C ALA A 203 61.80 -18.51 38.28
N GLU A 204 61.83 -19.17 37.12
CA GLU A 204 62.63 -20.38 36.90
C GLU A 204 64.13 -20.14 37.11
N GLY A 205 64.66 -19.04 36.59
CA GLY A 205 66.06 -18.64 36.78
C GLY A 205 66.41 -18.42 38.25
N ARG A 206 65.54 -17.74 39.01
CA ARG A 206 65.70 -17.54 40.46
C ARG A 206 65.65 -18.87 41.22
N ALA A 207 64.74 -19.77 40.86
CA ALA A 207 64.66 -21.09 41.48
C ALA A 207 65.92 -21.94 41.22
N LYS A 208 66.43 -21.95 39.98
CA LYS A 208 67.68 -22.61 39.61
C LYS A 208 68.88 -22.03 40.38
N LEU A 209 68.96 -20.70 40.50
CA LEU A 209 70.01 -20.04 41.28
C LEU A 209 69.94 -20.44 42.76
N ALA A 210 68.74 -20.44 43.36
CA ALA A 210 68.56 -20.84 44.76
C ALA A 210 68.96 -22.32 44.98
N ALA A 211 68.61 -23.21 44.06
CA ALA A 211 69.01 -24.61 44.12
C ALA A 211 70.53 -24.77 44.03
N ALA A 212 71.19 -24.09 43.09
CA ALA A 212 72.64 -24.13 42.93
C ALA A 212 73.37 -23.55 44.16
N VAL A 213 72.90 -22.45 44.73
CA VAL A 213 73.46 -21.87 45.97
C VAL A 213 73.34 -22.85 47.13
N ASN A 214 72.20 -23.53 47.27
CA ASN A 214 72.02 -24.55 48.30
C ASN A 214 72.93 -25.76 48.11
N GLU A 215 73.14 -26.21 46.87
CA GLU A 215 74.06 -27.30 46.55
C GLU A 215 75.51 -26.92 46.89
N VAL A 216 75.97 -25.74 46.46
CA VAL A 216 77.30 -25.22 46.82
C VAL A 216 77.45 -25.13 48.33
N ARG A 217 76.44 -24.64 49.05
CA ARG A 217 76.47 -24.57 50.51
C ARG A 217 76.62 -25.96 51.15
N LYS A 218 75.92 -26.97 50.64
CA LYS A 218 76.05 -28.36 51.12
C LYS A 218 77.45 -28.90 50.88
N GLU A 219 78.02 -28.68 49.70
CA GLU A 219 79.38 -29.14 49.37
C GLU A 219 80.46 -28.41 50.16
N VAL A 220 80.27 -27.12 50.45
CA VAL A 220 81.17 -26.37 51.35
C VAL A 220 81.12 -26.94 52.76
N GLU A 221 79.94 -27.25 53.30
CA GLU A 221 79.83 -27.83 54.64
C GLU A 221 80.43 -29.25 54.69
N LYS A 222 80.16 -30.10 53.68
CA LYS A 222 80.81 -31.42 53.56
C LYS A 222 82.33 -31.30 53.54
N ASN A 223 82.87 -30.39 52.72
CA ASN A 223 84.31 -30.12 52.69
C ASN A 223 84.84 -29.64 54.03
N ARG A 224 84.09 -28.81 54.76
CA ARG A 224 84.48 -28.34 56.09
C ARG A 224 84.55 -29.49 57.09
N VAL A 225 83.55 -30.37 57.11
CA VAL A 225 83.52 -31.57 57.96
C VAL A 225 84.69 -32.50 57.61
N MET A 226 84.89 -32.78 56.32
CA MET A 226 85.98 -33.64 55.84
C MET A 226 87.36 -33.08 56.20
N LYS A 227 87.58 -31.77 56.03
CA LYS A 227 88.84 -31.11 56.43
C LYS A 227 89.10 -31.21 57.93
N LYS A 228 88.06 -31.03 58.77
CA LYS A 228 88.18 -31.22 60.22
C LYS A 228 88.51 -32.67 60.57
N ALA A 229 87.88 -33.64 59.91
CA ALA A 229 88.17 -35.06 60.11
C ALA A 229 89.63 -35.39 59.73
N LEU A 230 90.10 -34.93 58.57
CA LEU A 230 91.50 -35.08 58.15
C LEU A 230 92.48 -34.42 59.11
N GLN A 231 92.16 -33.22 59.63
CA GLN A 231 93.00 -32.53 60.61
C GLN A 231 93.07 -33.30 61.93
N ALA A 232 91.96 -33.89 62.38
CA ALA A 232 91.93 -34.75 63.56
C ALA A 232 92.78 -36.02 63.35
N ILE A 233 92.64 -36.70 62.20
CA ILE A 233 93.46 -37.87 61.85
C ILE A 233 94.94 -37.50 61.85
N ARG A 234 95.31 -36.36 61.23
CA ARG A 234 96.70 -35.87 61.20
C ARG A 234 97.26 -35.64 62.61
N MET A 235 96.46 -35.06 63.51
CA MET A 235 96.87 -34.82 64.89
C MET A 235 97.05 -36.15 65.66
N ASP A 236 96.14 -37.10 65.48
CA ASP A 236 96.22 -38.43 66.10
C ASP A 236 97.42 -39.24 65.57
N ILE A 237 97.76 -39.13 64.29
CA ILE A 237 98.98 -39.70 63.71
C ILE A 237 100.24 -39.06 64.32
N HIS A 238 100.27 -37.72 64.45
CA HIS A 238 101.40 -37.03 65.06
C HIS A 238 101.58 -37.44 66.53
N HIS A 239 100.48 -37.61 67.27
CA HIS A 239 100.50 -38.13 68.63
C HIS A 239 101.03 -39.56 68.67
N ALA A 240 100.59 -40.45 67.77
CA ALA A 240 101.12 -41.81 67.66
C ALA A 240 102.62 -41.84 67.34
N SER A 241 103.09 -40.97 66.45
CA SER A 241 104.52 -40.84 66.11
C SER A 241 105.40 -40.48 67.31
N GLY A 242 104.88 -39.86 68.36
CA GLY A 242 105.62 -39.58 69.59
C GLY A 242 106.01 -40.84 70.38
N PHE A 243 105.33 -41.96 70.15
CA PHE A 243 105.53 -43.23 70.87
C PHE A 243 106.40 -44.24 70.10
N ILE A 244 107.12 -43.83 69.05
CA ILE A 244 107.96 -44.72 68.22
C ILE A 244 108.98 -45.53 69.04
N GLN A 245 109.50 -44.97 70.14
CA GLN A 245 110.46 -45.65 71.01
C GLN A 245 109.80 -46.67 71.97
N ASN A 246 108.47 -46.63 72.15
CA ASN A 246 107.71 -47.50 73.05
C ASN A 246 106.67 -48.33 72.26
N VAL A 247 107.12 -49.49 71.78
CA VAL A 247 106.36 -50.41 70.93
C VAL A 247 104.98 -50.82 71.49
N PRO A 248 104.82 -51.23 72.77
CA PRO A 248 103.51 -51.63 73.28
C PRO A 248 102.51 -50.47 73.40
N MET A 249 102.98 -49.26 73.73
CA MET A 249 102.09 -48.08 73.79
C MET A 249 101.66 -47.63 72.39
N LEU A 250 102.55 -47.71 71.41
CA LEU A 250 102.24 -47.42 70.00
C LEU A 250 101.15 -48.34 69.45
N GLN A 251 101.25 -49.65 69.69
CA GLN A 251 100.23 -50.62 69.26
C GLN A 251 98.84 -50.32 69.84
N LYS A 252 98.77 -49.83 71.09
CA LYS A 252 97.51 -49.43 71.72
C LYS A 252 96.90 -48.18 71.07
N VAL A 253 97.70 -47.13 70.89
CA VAL A 253 97.25 -45.87 70.27
C VAL A 253 96.81 -46.09 68.82
N VAL A 254 97.50 -46.94 68.05
CA VAL A 254 97.11 -47.27 66.67
C VAL A 254 95.80 -48.07 66.61
N LYS A 255 95.57 -49.02 67.55
CA LYS A 255 94.29 -49.73 67.66
C LYS A 255 93.14 -48.79 68.03
N GLU A 256 93.37 -47.87 68.97
CA GLU A 256 92.38 -46.83 69.34
C GLU A 256 92.06 -45.91 68.14
N MET A 257 93.07 -45.51 67.37
CA MET A 257 92.88 -44.73 66.14
C MET A 257 92.08 -45.51 65.08
N TYR A 258 92.40 -46.79 64.87
CA TYR A 258 91.67 -47.66 63.96
C TYR A 258 90.18 -47.74 64.33
N HIS A 259 89.86 -48.01 65.59
CA HIS A 259 88.46 -48.06 66.04
C HIS A 259 87.76 -46.70 65.98
N LYS A 260 88.45 -45.58 66.18
CA LYS A 260 87.85 -44.23 66.14
C LYS A 260 87.44 -43.78 64.74
N TYR A 261 88.20 -44.16 63.71
CA TYR A 261 87.98 -43.72 62.32
C TYR A 261 87.39 -44.79 61.40
N ASN A 262 87.47 -46.07 61.75
CA ASN A 262 86.80 -47.18 61.03
C ASN A 262 85.56 -47.73 61.75
N ALA A 263 85.12 -47.18 62.88
CA ALA A 263 83.89 -47.66 63.50
C ALA A 263 82.75 -47.64 62.48
N ASP A 264 82.08 -48.78 62.34
CA ASP A 264 80.88 -49.16 61.58
C ASP A 264 79.67 -48.21 61.74
N LYS A 265 79.90 -46.90 61.65
CA LYS A 265 78.91 -45.84 61.79
C LYS A 265 78.05 -45.67 60.54
N ASP A 266 78.48 -46.19 59.40
CA ASP A 266 77.68 -46.17 58.18
C ASP A 266 76.40 -47.01 58.32
N PHE A 267 76.36 -48.00 59.21
CA PHE A 267 75.18 -48.84 59.43
C PHE A 267 74.17 -48.24 60.42
N GLU A 268 74.63 -47.68 61.55
CA GLU A 268 73.73 -47.08 62.56
C GLU A 268 73.22 -45.68 62.14
N VAL A 269 74.04 -44.87 61.47
CA VAL A 269 73.62 -43.54 60.97
C VAL A 269 72.63 -43.69 59.80
N SER A 270 72.84 -44.66 58.90
CA SER A 270 71.87 -44.94 57.82
C SER A 270 70.50 -45.36 58.34
N GLN A 271 70.42 -46.11 59.45
CA GLN A 271 69.13 -46.57 59.99
C GLN A 271 68.37 -45.45 60.74
N ALA A 272 69.09 -44.55 61.41
CA ALA A 272 68.52 -43.37 62.04
C ALA A 272 68.07 -42.32 61.00
N GLU A 273 68.87 -42.08 59.95
CA GLU A 273 68.48 -41.20 58.85
C GLU A 273 67.29 -41.78 58.06
N ASP A 274 67.21 -43.10 57.87
CA ASP A 274 66.06 -43.74 57.21
C ASP A 274 64.76 -43.62 58.01
N THR A 275 64.83 -43.63 59.35
CA THR A 275 63.64 -43.51 60.20
C THR A 275 63.16 -42.06 60.28
N GLU A 276 64.07 -41.10 60.37
CA GLU A 276 63.73 -39.67 60.32
C GLU A 276 63.23 -39.26 58.93
N ALA A 277 63.87 -39.71 57.85
CA ALA A 277 63.39 -39.49 56.48
C ALA A 277 61.99 -40.07 56.26
N LYS A 278 61.71 -41.28 56.73
CA LYS A 278 60.35 -41.87 56.66
C LYS A 278 59.32 -41.06 57.45
N SER A 279 59.69 -40.51 58.61
CA SER A 279 58.80 -39.69 59.43
C SER A 279 58.49 -38.33 58.78
N GLU A 280 59.49 -37.70 58.16
CA GLU A 280 59.32 -36.46 57.39
C GLU A 280 58.52 -36.70 56.11
N PHE A 281 58.72 -37.83 55.42
CA PHE A 281 57.88 -38.22 54.27
C PHE A 281 56.41 -38.40 54.65
N LEU A 282 56.12 -39.03 55.80
CA LEU A 282 54.75 -39.17 56.31
C LEU A 282 54.13 -37.81 56.62
N ARG A 283 54.90 -36.89 57.22
CA ARG A 283 54.44 -35.54 57.55
C ARG A 283 54.18 -34.69 56.30
N GLN A 284 55.04 -34.80 55.29
CA GLN A 284 54.85 -34.15 53.98
C GLN A 284 53.65 -34.75 53.23
N ARG A 285 53.47 -36.07 53.28
CA ARG A 285 52.30 -36.75 52.72
C ARG A 285 51.01 -36.26 53.38
N ASP A 286 50.96 -36.18 54.70
CA ASP A 286 49.78 -35.71 55.43
C ASP A 286 49.47 -34.22 55.13
N PHE A 287 50.51 -33.39 54.95
CA PHE A 287 50.34 -31.99 54.51
C PHE A 287 49.79 -31.90 53.09
N LEU A 288 50.32 -32.72 52.16
CA LEU A 288 49.83 -32.80 50.79
C LEU A 288 48.40 -33.35 50.75
N GLU A 289 48.07 -34.37 51.53
CA GLU A 289 46.70 -34.90 51.66
C GLU A 289 45.72 -33.84 52.18
N ARG A 290 46.11 -33.07 53.20
CA ARG A 290 45.29 -31.95 53.70
C ARG A 290 45.14 -30.86 52.65
N THR A 291 46.20 -30.55 51.91
CA THR A 291 46.18 -29.54 50.85
C THR A 291 45.29 -29.99 49.69
N VAL A 292 45.42 -31.24 49.24
CA VAL A 292 44.57 -31.86 48.21
C VAL A 292 43.13 -31.91 48.67
N SER A 293 42.86 -32.29 49.92
CA SER A 293 41.50 -32.29 50.48
C SER A 293 40.89 -30.89 50.51
N THR A 294 41.68 -29.88 50.87
CA THR A 294 41.24 -28.47 50.90
C THR A 294 40.99 -27.94 49.49
N LEU A 295 41.89 -28.22 48.55
CA LEU A 295 41.72 -27.87 47.13
C LEU A 295 40.53 -28.60 46.50
N HIS A 296 40.32 -29.87 46.84
CA HIS A 296 39.16 -30.63 46.39
C HIS A 296 37.85 -30.05 46.95
N ALA A 297 37.83 -29.70 48.23
CA ALA A 297 36.69 -29.01 48.86
C ALA A 297 36.44 -27.62 48.21
N GLN A 298 37.51 -26.89 47.87
CA GLN A 298 37.40 -25.60 47.19
C GLN A 298 36.94 -25.74 45.74
N ALA A 299 37.43 -26.75 45.00
CA ALA A 299 37.03 -27.03 43.62
C ALA A 299 35.58 -27.51 43.54
N THR A 300 35.15 -28.38 44.46
CA THR A 300 33.74 -28.82 44.55
C THR A 300 32.83 -27.66 44.96
N LYS A 301 33.25 -26.79 45.88
CA LYS A 301 32.51 -25.57 46.23
C LYS A 301 32.40 -24.62 45.03
N SER A 302 33.50 -24.32 44.35
CA SER A 302 33.50 -23.48 43.13
C SER A 302 32.68 -24.09 41.99
N SER A 303 32.69 -25.42 41.84
CA SER A 303 31.86 -26.13 40.87
C SER A 303 30.37 -26.05 41.22
N SER A 304 30.04 -26.17 42.51
CA SER A 304 28.66 -26.03 43.00
C SER A 304 28.11 -24.62 42.86
N THR A 305 28.92 -23.58 43.13
CA THR A 305 28.52 -22.18 42.91
C THR A 305 28.36 -21.88 41.42
N LEU A 306 29.24 -22.40 40.57
CA LEU A 306 29.13 -22.23 39.12
C LEU A 306 27.90 -22.97 38.56
N SER A 307 27.56 -24.13 39.12
CA SER A 307 26.34 -24.86 38.78
C SER A 307 25.10 -24.08 39.19
N PHE A 308 25.08 -23.53 40.40
CA PHE A 308 24.00 -22.69 40.91
C PHE A 308 23.81 -21.42 40.05
N ASP A 309 24.90 -20.72 39.72
CA ASP A 309 24.85 -19.53 38.87
C ASP A 309 24.40 -19.87 37.45
N LYS A 310 24.82 -21.02 36.90
CA LYS A 310 24.31 -21.50 35.60
C LYS A 310 22.81 -21.76 35.65
N VAL A 311 22.29 -22.39 36.71
CA VAL A 311 20.86 -22.62 36.87
C VAL A 311 20.10 -21.30 36.99
N ARG A 312 20.60 -20.35 37.79
CA ARG A 312 20.00 -19.01 37.93
C ARG A 312 19.96 -18.26 36.60
N LEU A 313 21.06 -18.26 35.85
CA LEU A 313 21.13 -17.64 34.53
C LEU A 313 20.19 -18.31 33.52
N VAL A 314 19.99 -19.63 33.61
CA VAL A 314 19.03 -20.35 32.77
C VAL A 314 17.60 -19.98 33.13
N GLU A 315 17.26 -19.84 34.42
CA GLU A 315 15.94 -19.35 34.87
C GLU A 315 15.69 -17.90 34.44
N GLU A 316 16.66 -17.00 34.60
CA GLU A 316 16.57 -15.61 34.14
C GLU A 316 16.39 -15.55 32.61
N ASN A 317 17.17 -16.33 31.86
CA ASN A 317 17.02 -16.42 30.40
C ASN A 317 15.66 -17.01 29.98
N ALA A 318 15.13 -17.99 30.72
CA ALA A 318 13.80 -18.54 30.47
C ALA A 318 12.70 -17.48 30.69
N ALA A 319 12.79 -16.69 31.77
CA ALA A 319 11.88 -15.58 32.05
C ALA A 319 11.96 -14.49 30.96
N LEU A 320 13.18 -14.08 30.57
CA LEU A 320 13.41 -13.11 29.49
C LEU A 320 12.91 -13.61 28.13
N LEU A 321 13.02 -14.91 27.84
CA LEU A 321 12.45 -15.51 26.63
C LEU A 321 10.92 -15.45 26.63
N VAL A 322 10.27 -15.71 27.76
CA VAL A 322 8.82 -15.58 27.90
C VAL A 322 8.40 -14.13 27.69
N GLU A 323 9.09 -13.18 28.31
CA GLU A 323 8.81 -11.74 28.15
C GLU A 323 9.03 -11.29 26.69
N THR A 324 10.14 -11.70 26.08
CA THR A 324 10.44 -11.40 24.66
C THR A 324 9.37 -11.96 23.73
N ASN A 325 8.89 -13.18 23.98
CA ASN A 325 7.83 -13.78 23.20
C ASN A 325 6.48 -13.07 23.42
N GLN A 326 6.20 -12.61 24.64
CA GLN A 326 5.02 -11.79 24.93
C GLN A 326 5.08 -10.44 24.22
N LEU A 327 6.23 -9.76 24.25
CA LEU A 327 6.46 -8.50 23.53
C LEU A 327 6.33 -8.68 22.02
N ARG A 328 6.85 -9.79 21.46
CA ARG A 328 6.65 -10.14 20.03
C ARG A 328 5.17 -10.36 19.71
N LYS A 329 4.41 -11.01 20.59
CA LYS A 329 2.97 -11.21 20.41
C LYS A 329 2.21 -9.89 20.45
N ASN A 330 2.53 -9.01 21.40
CA ASN A 330 1.95 -7.67 21.50
C ASN A 330 2.28 -6.83 20.27
N LEU A 331 3.54 -6.85 19.81
CA LEU A 331 3.97 -6.17 18.59
C LEU A 331 3.20 -6.68 17.36
N GLN A 332 2.98 -8.00 17.25
CA GLN A 332 2.20 -8.57 16.15
C GLN A 332 0.73 -8.14 16.19
N VAL A 333 0.14 -8.03 17.38
CA VAL A 333 -1.21 -7.49 17.57
C VAL A 333 -1.26 -6.04 17.09
N GLU A 334 -0.32 -5.19 17.50
CA GLU A 334 -0.24 -3.78 17.08
C GLU A 334 0.02 -3.61 15.59
N ILE A 335 0.86 -4.47 14.99
CA ILE A 335 1.07 -4.51 13.54
C ILE A 335 -0.23 -4.88 12.83
N ASN A 336 -1.00 -5.84 13.36
CA ASN A 336 -2.28 -6.23 12.78
C ASN A 336 -3.34 -5.13 12.94
N GLN A 337 -3.36 -4.42 14.07
CA GLN A 337 -4.22 -3.25 14.26
C GLN A 337 -3.84 -2.13 13.28
N ASN A 338 -2.55 -1.83 13.14
CA ASN A 338 -2.05 -0.89 12.14
C ASN A 338 -2.39 -1.31 10.71
N LYS A 339 -2.31 -2.61 10.38
CA LYS A 339 -2.74 -3.12 9.07
C LYS A 339 -4.25 -2.95 8.85
N LYS A 340 -5.07 -3.19 9.88
CA LYS A 340 -6.52 -2.94 9.82
C LYS A 340 -6.80 -1.46 9.61
N LEU A 341 -6.16 -0.59 10.39
CA LEU A 341 -6.27 0.87 10.26
C LEU A 341 -5.80 1.34 8.88
N ASN A 342 -4.64 0.89 8.39
CA ASN A 342 -4.15 1.20 7.05
C ASN A 342 -5.04 0.65 5.92
N SER A 343 -5.74 -0.46 6.15
CA SER A 343 -6.75 -0.97 5.21
C SER A 343 -8.03 -0.14 5.24
N ILE A 344 -8.43 0.39 6.41
CA ILE A 344 -9.61 1.25 6.57
C ILE A 344 -9.35 2.62 5.93
N ILE A 345 -8.14 3.16 6.10
CA ILE A 345 -7.77 4.48 5.59
C ILE A 345 -7.28 4.39 4.11
N GLY A 346 -7.27 3.19 3.51
CA GLY A 346 -6.89 3.01 2.10
C GLY A 346 -5.41 3.23 1.79
N MET A 347 -4.55 3.36 2.81
CA MET A 347 -3.10 3.54 2.68
C MET A 347 -2.30 2.23 2.59
N SER A 348 -2.93 1.07 2.71
CA SER A 348 -2.24 -0.22 2.58
C SER A 348 -1.77 -0.43 1.13
N TYR A 349 -0.47 -0.62 0.92
CA TYR A 349 0.10 -1.04 -0.37
C TYR A 349 -0.48 -2.41 -0.76
N VAL A 350 -1.47 -2.41 -1.65
CA VAL A 350 -2.06 -3.63 -2.18
C VAL A 350 -1.15 -4.15 -3.28
N THR A 351 -0.61 -5.36 -3.10
CA THR A 351 0.21 -6.01 -4.12
C THR A 351 -0.56 -6.07 -5.45
N PRO A 352 0.05 -5.78 -6.62
CA PRO A 352 -0.66 -5.72 -7.90
C PRO A 352 -1.53 -6.95 -8.19
N LYS A 353 -1.08 -8.16 -7.82
CA LYS A 353 -1.86 -9.40 -7.93
C LYS A 353 -3.15 -9.41 -7.08
N LEU A 354 -3.13 -8.85 -5.88
CA LEU A 354 -4.29 -8.76 -4.98
C LEU A 354 -5.26 -7.67 -5.42
N ALA A 355 -4.76 -6.55 -5.94
CA ALA A 355 -5.58 -5.53 -6.58
C ALA A 355 -6.27 -6.08 -7.82
N GLN A 356 -5.53 -6.80 -8.67
CA GLN A 356 -6.07 -7.49 -9.85
C GLN A 356 -7.13 -8.52 -9.46
N LYS A 357 -6.89 -9.31 -8.40
CA LYS A 357 -7.86 -10.30 -7.92
C LYS A 357 -9.13 -9.65 -7.38
N LYS A 358 -9.04 -8.52 -6.64
CA LYS A 358 -10.20 -7.76 -6.18
C LYS A 358 -10.98 -7.14 -7.34
N VAL A 359 -10.27 -6.59 -8.33
CA VAL A 359 -10.88 -6.03 -9.55
C VAL A 359 -11.57 -7.14 -10.36
N ASN A 360 -10.93 -8.29 -10.54
CA ASN A 360 -11.52 -9.43 -11.24
C ASN A 360 -12.74 -9.98 -10.49
N LEU A 361 -12.73 -10.01 -9.16
CA LEU A 361 -13.89 -10.42 -8.37
C LEU A 361 -15.04 -9.41 -8.54
N ALA A 362 -14.74 -8.11 -8.53
CA ALA A 362 -15.73 -7.06 -8.79
C ALA A 362 -16.28 -7.13 -10.23
N ILE A 363 -15.44 -7.42 -11.23
CA ILE A 363 -15.85 -7.63 -12.62
C ILE A 363 -16.74 -8.87 -12.72
N SER A 364 -16.39 -9.99 -12.08
CA SER A 364 -17.22 -11.20 -12.04
C SER A 364 -18.59 -10.94 -11.40
N THR A 365 -18.63 -10.21 -10.28
CA THR A 365 -19.93 -9.84 -9.67
C THR A 365 -20.75 -8.90 -10.55
N LYS A 366 -20.08 -7.99 -11.29
CA LYS A 366 -20.74 -7.12 -12.26
C LYS A 366 -21.30 -7.92 -13.44
N GLU A 367 -20.56 -8.88 -13.97
CA GLU A 367 -20.99 -9.78 -15.05
C GLU A 367 -22.17 -10.66 -14.60
N GLU A 368 -22.15 -11.19 -13.38
CA GLU A 368 -23.27 -11.95 -12.82
C GLU A 368 -24.54 -11.09 -12.66
N ILE A 369 -24.40 -9.85 -12.19
CA ILE A 369 -25.51 -8.90 -12.08
C ILE A 369 -26.06 -8.55 -13.46
N HIS A 370 -25.18 -8.25 -14.44
CA HIS A 370 -25.61 -8.00 -15.81
C HIS A 370 -26.30 -9.20 -16.44
N ASN A 371 -25.83 -10.43 -16.20
CA ASN A 371 -26.46 -11.64 -16.71
C ASN A 371 -27.84 -11.87 -16.07
N LYS A 372 -28.01 -11.57 -14.78
CA LYS A 372 -29.33 -11.61 -14.12
C LYS A 372 -30.30 -10.58 -14.71
N TYR A 373 -29.84 -9.35 -14.92
CA TYR A 373 -30.67 -8.31 -15.57
C TYR A 373 -30.97 -8.65 -17.03
N ARG A 374 -30.00 -9.20 -17.77
CA ARG A 374 -30.22 -9.65 -19.15
C ARG A 374 -31.24 -10.78 -19.22
N ASN A 375 -31.17 -11.75 -18.31
CA ASN A 375 -32.12 -12.86 -18.26
C ASN A 375 -33.53 -12.41 -17.83
N THR A 376 -33.65 -11.34 -17.05
CA THR A 376 -34.97 -10.78 -16.72
C THR A 376 -35.52 -9.96 -17.89
N ILE A 377 -34.68 -9.23 -18.60
CA ILE A 377 -35.05 -8.55 -19.85
C ILE A 377 -35.53 -9.55 -20.89
N THR A 378 -34.80 -10.64 -21.16
CA THR A 378 -35.22 -11.64 -22.16
C THR A 378 -36.52 -12.36 -21.78
N LYS A 379 -36.74 -12.62 -20.49
CA LYS A 379 -38.03 -13.14 -20.00
C LYS A 379 -39.17 -12.16 -20.21
N ASN A 380 -38.93 -10.88 -19.98
CA ASN A 380 -39.93 -9.84 -20.19
C ASN A 380 -40.20 -9.62 -21.69
N GLU A 381 -39.18 -9.69 -22.53
CA GLU A 381 -39.32 -9.64 -24.00
C GLU A 381 -40.18 -10.81 -24.51
N ALA A 382 -39.91 -12.03 -24.05
CA ALA A 382 -40.72 -13.20 -24.40
C ALA A 382 -42.18 -13.09 -23.90
N ALA A 383 -42.39 -12.49 -22.73
CA ALA A 383 -43.74 -12.23 -22.21
C ALA A 383 -44.48 -11.18 -23.05
N ILE A 384 -43.79 -10.12 -23.48
CA ILE A 384 -44.35 -9.10 -24.38
C ILE A 384 -44.68 -9.74 -25.73
N GLU A 385 -43.79 -10.56 -26.29
CA GLU A 385 -44.02 -11.24 -27.56
C GLU A 385 -45.23 -12.18 -27.49
N SER A 386 -45.40 -12.93 -26.39
CA SER A 386 -46.59 -13.75 -26.15
C SER A 386 -47.87 -12.91 -26.02
N LEU A 387 -47.82 -11.74 -25.36
CA LEU A 387 -48.96 -10.84 -25.25
C LEU A 387 -49.30 -10.17 -26.58
N VAL A 388 -48.30 -9.86 -27.40
CA VAL A 388 -48.49 -9.34 -28.76
C VAL A 388 -49.16 -10.39 -29.64
N GLN A 389 -48.67 -11.64 -29.62
CA GLN A 389 -49.29 -12.75 -30.37
C GLN A 389 -50.73 -13.03 -29.90
N GLU A 390 -51.00 -12.90 -28.60
CA GLU A 390 -52.36 -13.05 -28.07
C GLU A 390 -53.26 -11.87 -28.48
N ASN A 391 -52.75 -10.64 -28.49
CA ASN A 391 -53.48 -9.48 -29.00
C ASN A 391 -53.76 -9.61 -30.50
N GLU A 392 -52.83 -10.12 -31.30
CA GLU A 392 -53.03 -10.41 -32.72
C GLU A 392 -54.11 -11.49 -32.92
N ARG A 393 -54.11 -12.54 -32.09
CA ARG A 393 -55.19 -13.54 -32.10
C ARG A 393 -56.55 -12.94 -31.74
N LEU A 394 -56.61 -12.14 -30.69
CA LEU A 394 -57.85 -11.47 -30.28
C LEU A 394 -58.34 -10.48 -31.34
N LEU A 395 -57.44 -9.76 -32.00
CA LEU A 395 -57.78 -8.88 -33.13
C LEU A 395 -58.34 -9.67 -34.31
N ASN A 396 -57.76 -10.83 -34.63
CA ASN A 396 -58.30 -11.71 -35.68
C ASN A 396 -59.66 -12.29 -35.30
N ILE A 397 -59.89 -12.67 -34.04
CA ILE A 397 -61.20 -13.14 -33.56
C ILE A 397 -62.24 -12.00 -33.58
N ILE A 398 -61.84 -10.78 -33.24
CA ILE A 398 -62.72 -9.61 -33.36
C ILE A 398 -63.03 -9.33 -34.83
N ALA A 399 -62.06 -9.43 -35.74
CA ALA A 399 -62.28 -9.28 -37.17
C ALA A 399 -63.25 -10.35 -37.72
N GLU A 400 -63.07 -11.62 -37.36
CA GLU A 400 -64.00 -12.71 -37.73
C GLU A 400 -65.41 -12.51 -37.16
N ASN A 401 -65.54 -11.97 -35.95
CA ASN A 401 -66.83 -11.69 -35.33
C ASN A 401 -67.50 -10.44 -35.92
N VAL A 402 -66.74 -9.43 -36.37
CA VAL A 402 -67.26 -8.28 -37.09
C VAL A 402 -67.74 -8.70 -38.48
N GLU A 403 -66.99 -9.54 -39.19
CA GLU A 403 -67.44 -10.12 -40.47
C GLU A 403 -68.69 -11.00 -40.30
N ARG A 404 -68.82 -11.75 -39.20
CA ARG A 404 -70.06 -12.48 -38.88
C ARG A 404 -71.22 -11.57 -38.50
N ALA A 405 -70.98 -10.49 -37.75
CA ALA A 405 -72.02 -9.53 -37.39
C ALA A 405 -72.51 -8.72 -38.60
N GLU A 406 -71.63 -8.44 -39.57
CA GLU A 406 -72.01 -7.84 -40.86
C GLU A 406 -72.80 -8.84 -41.72
N ALA A 407 -72.46 -10.13 -41.71
CA ALA A 407 -73.24 -11.17 -42.38
C ALA A 407 -74.61 -11.45 -41.71
N GLU A 408 -74.70 -11.34 -40.37
CA GLU A 408 -75.97 -11.45 -39.63
C GLU A 408 -76.85 -10.19 -39.78
N ALA A 409 -76.25 -8.99 -39.95
CA ALA A 409 -76.98 -7.78 -40.29
C ALA A 409 -77.55 -7.79 -41.73
N ASP A 410 -76.88 -8.48 -42.66
CA ASP A 410 -77.40 -8.72 -44.01
C ASP A 410 -78.50 -9.82 -44.05
N GLU A 411 -78.54 -10.76 -43.09
CA GLU A 411 -79.63 -11.74 -42.94
C GLU A 411 -80.84 -11.21 -42.11
N GLU A 412 -80.65 -10.28 -41.17
CA GLU A 412 -81.76 -9.63 -40.43
C GLU A 412 -82.40 -8.44 -41.18
N GLY A 413 -81.78 -7.95 -42.28
CA GLY A 413 -82.34 -6.95 -43.19
C GLY A 413 -83.46 -7.45 -44.12
N GLN A 414 -83.75 -8.76 -44.12
CA GLN A 414 -84.76 -9.37 -45.00
C GLN A 414 -85.91 -10.11 -44.30
N ASN A 415 -85.99 -10.07 -42.96
CA ASN A 415 -87.04 -10.80 -42.24
C ASN A 415 -87.57 -10.07 -40.99
N SER A 416 -88.07 -8.83 -41.14
CA SER A 416 -89.01 -8.22 -40.18
C SER A 416 -89.69 -6.96 -40.75
N ARG A 417 -90.45 -7.14 -41.84
CA ARG A 417 -91.74 -6.43 -41.94
C ARG A 417 -92.71 -7.21 -41.06
N ASP A 418 -92.91 -6.78 -39.82
CA ASP A 418 -94.22 -6.78 -39.14
C ASP A 418 -94.11 -6.43 -37.65
N CYS A 419 -95.05 -5.57 -37.24
CA CYS A 419 -95.65 -5.47 -35.91
C CYS A 419 -94.81 -5.10 -34.66
N SER A 420 -94.91 -3.80 -34.33
CA SER A 420 -95.55 -3.28 -33.10
C SER A 420 -94.92 -3.49 -31.70
N LEU A 421 -94.92 -2.35 -30.96
CA LEU A 421 -94.94 -2.15 -29.50
C LEU A 421 -93.62 -2.24 -28.67
N MET A 422 -93.22 -1.05 -28.19
CA MET A 422 -92.58 -0.73 -26.88
C MET A 422 -93.29 -1.39 -25.67
N PRO A 423 -92.80 -1.33 -24.40
CA PRO A 423 -91.46 -0.99 -23.82
C PRO A 423 -91.01 -1.92 -22.63
N LEU A 424 -89.90 -1.55 -21.95
CA LEU A 424 -89.60 -1.67 -20.49
C LEU A 424 -88.52 -2.67 -19.96
N LEU A 425 -87.81 -2.14 -18.93
CA LEU A 425 -87.00 -2.76 -17.84
C LEU A 425 -85.49 -2.96 -18.13
N GLN A 426 -84.54 -2.20 -17.57
CA GLN A 426 -84.18 -1.91 -16.16
C GLN A 426 -83.46 -3.06 -15.43
N LYS A 427 -82.35 -2.71 -14.73
CA LYS A 427 -81.43 -3.52 -13.87
C LYS A 427 -80.42 -4.38 -14.65
N LYS A 428 -79.15 -4.52 -14.23
CA LYS A 428 -78.56 -4.37 -12.89
C LYS A 428 -77.02 -4.26 -13.01
N MET A 429 -76.45 -3.52 -12.07
CA MET A 429 -75.06 -3.60 -11.60
C MET A 429 -74.58 -5.05 -11.39
N THR A 430 -73.35 -5.33 -11.83
CA THR A 430 -72.22 -5.73 -10.97
C THR A 430 -70.92 -5.47 -11.70
#